data_AF-A0A4Y2QC85-F1
#
_entry.id   AF-A0A4Y2QC85-F1
#
_cell.length_a   1.000
_cell.length_b   1.000
_cell.length_c   1.000
_cell.angle_alpha   90.00
_cell.angle_beta   90.00
_cell.angle_gamma   90.00
#
_symmetry.space_group_name_H-M   'P 1'
#
loop_
_entity.id
_entity.type
_entity.pdbx_description
1 polymer ?
#
loop_
_entity_poly.entity_id
_entity_poly.type
_entity_poly.pdbx_seq_one_letter_code
_entity_poly.pdbx_strand_id
1 'polypeptide(L)'
;MKKSERKLYLSPGVKRLSVTRFAKAELTFDVKIPNSYLEWEFETKSKDIGFGVYFKAHSVNKPKAIEIVPKQRIDTCFEPEAGVYRCEKPGTYILLFDNSYSWFYPKEIFYKTKINLPGEDGSEAIEPLA
;
A
#
# COMPACT_ATOMS: atom_id res chain seq x y z
N MET A 1 -14.03 2.79 -28.38
CA MET A 1 -14.07 3.35 -27.01
C MET A 1 -12.65 3.58 -26.54
N LYS A 2 -12.22 4.83 -26.35
CA LYS A 2 -10.92 5.14 -25.75
C LYS A 2 -11.07 4.95 -24.23
N LYS A 3 -10.60 3.83 -23.67
CA LYS A 3 -10.41 3.74 -22.22
C LYS A 3 -9.37 4.79 -21.87
N SER A 4 -9.76 5.80 -21.10
CA SER A 4 -8.84 6.80 -20.57
C SER A 4 -7.82 6.06 -19.70
N GLU A 5 -6.54 6.11 -20.07
CA GLU A 5 -5.45 5.64 -19.21
C GLU A 5 -5.45 6.52 -17.96
N ARG A 6 -5.99 6.00 -16.85
CA ARG A 6 -6.04 6.71 -15.58
C ARG A 6 -4.64 6.76 -15.00
N LYS A 7 -3.89 7.82 -15.30
CA LYS A 7 -2.55 8.05 -14.72
C LYS A 7 -2.69 8.59 -13.30
N LEU A 8 -2.23 7.82 -12.32
CA LEU A 8 -2.29 8.24 -10.92
C LEU A 8 -1.45 9.51 -10.69
N TYR A 9 -0.29 9.67 -11.32
CA TYR A 9 0.67 10.77 -11.12
C TYR A 9 0.11 12.14 -11.47
N LEU A 10 -0.99 12.21 -12.22
CA LEU A 10 -1.72 13.45 -12.54
C LEU A 10 -2.79 13.82 -11.50
N SER A 11 -3.11 12.89 -10.59
CA SER A 11 -4.18 13.09 -9.61
C SER A 11 -3.73 14.00 -8.47
N PRO A 12 -4.65 14.80 -7.89
CA PRO A 12 -4.34 15.59 -6.71
C PRO A 12 -4.04 14.69 -5.50
N GLY A 13 -3.17 15.16 -4.60
CA GLY A 13 -2.83 14.48 -3.35
C GLY A 13 -1.90 13.27 -3.49
N VAL A 14 -1.33 13.05 -4.67
CA VAL A 14 -0.39 11.95 -4.94
C VAL A 14 0.96 12.25 -4.31
N LYS A 15 1.51 11.25 -3.61
CA LYS A 15 2.87 11.30 -3.07
C LYS A 15 3.81 10.57 -4.02
N ARG A 16 5.10 10.90 -3.93
CA ARG A 16 6.15 10.27 -4.73
C ARG A 16 7.22 9.67 -3.83
N LEU A 17 7.71 8.50 -4.20
CA LEU A 17 8.81 7.78 -3.58
C LEU A 17 9.80 7.34 -4.67
N SER A 18 11.09 7.43 -4.39
CA SER A 18 12.14 6.90 -5.26
C SER A 18 12.83 5.73 -4.58
N VAL A 19 12.89 4.57 -5.24
CA VAL A 19 13.58 3.38 -4.76
C VAL A 19 14.77 3.14 -5.68
N THR A 20 15.98 3.39 -5.16
CA THR A 20 17.21 3.19 -5.91
C THR A 20 17.45 1.69 -6.20
N ARG A 21 18.44 1.40 -7.06
CA ARG A 21 18.87 0.02 -7.29
C ARG A 21 19.37 -0.63 -5.99
N PHE A 22 19.21 -1.95 -5.87
CA PHE A 22 19.64 -2.70 -4.68
C PHE A 22 18.99 -2.25 -3.36
N ALA A 23 17.92 -1.46 -3.42
CA ALA A 23 17.28 -0.86 -2.25
C ALA A 23 15.82 -1.30 -2.12
N LYS A 24 15.28 -1.03 -0.92
CA LYS A 24 13.88 -1.17 -0.58
C LYS A 24 13.41 0.11 0.10
N ALA A 25 12.11 0.38 0.02
CA ALA A 25 11.49 1.47 0.74
C ALA A 25 10.19 1.00 1.39
N GLU A 26 9.94 1.51 2.59
CA GLU A 26 8.81 1.11 3.42
C GLU A 26 7.91 2.33 3.68
N LEU A 27 6.61 2.14 3.54
CA LEU A 27 5.60 3.03 4.10
C LEU A 27 4.99 2.33 5.30
N THR A 28 5.14 2.94 6.49
CA THR A 28 4.71 2.34 7.75
C THR A 28 3.48 3.03 8.30
N PHE A 29 2.53 2.24 8.80
CA PHE A 29 1.25 2.70 9.31
C PHE A 29 1.03 2.10 10.70
N ASP A 30 1.01 2.95 11.71
CA ASP A 30 0.72 2.55 13.08
C ASP A 30 -0.80 2.48 13.30
N VAL A 31 -1.36 1.27 13.22
CA VAL A 31 -2.80 1.05 13.35
C VAL A 31 -3.12 0.70 14.79
N LYS A 32 -3.90 1.58 15.43
CA LYS A 32 -4.30 1.42 16.85
C LYS A 32 -5.65 0.73 17.01
N ILE A 33 -6.56 0.96 16.07
CA ILE A 33 -7.93 0.45 16.13
C ILE A 33 -8.01 -0.81 15.24
N PRO A 34 -8.32 -2.00 15.79
CA PRO A 34 -8.47 -3.21 15.00
C PRO A 34 -9.65 -3.09 14.03
N ASN A 35 -9.61 -3.87 12.95
CA ASN A 35 -10.58 -3.86 11.85
C ASN A 35 -10.63 -2.54 11.07
N SER A 36 -9.64 -1.66 11.21
CA SER A 36 -9.40 -0.56 10.27
C SER A 36 -9.02 -1.11 8.89
N TYR A 37 -9.15 -0.32 7.84
CA TYR A 37 -8.76 -0.69 6.48
C TYR A 37 -7.57 0.15 6.01
N LEU A 38 -6.50 -0.53 5.57
CA LEU A 38 -5.39 0.09 4.87
C LEU A 38 -5.62 -0.02 3.37
N GLU A 39 -5.78 1.11 2.71
CA GLU A 39 -5.93 1.22 1.26
C GLU A 39 -4.64 1.76 0.65
N TRP A 40 -4.28 1.21 -0.50
CA TRP A 40 -3.21 1.72 -1.34
C TRP A 40 -3.64 1.79 -2.80
N GLU A 41 -3.07 2.76 -3.50
CA GLU A 41 -3.06 2.85 -4.95
C GLU A 41 -1.66 3.34 -5.33
N PHE A 42 -0.99 2.67 -6.25
CA PHE A 42 0.31 3.13 -6.74
C PHE A 42 0.53 2.81 -8.21
N GLU A 43 1.41 3.58 -8.83
CA GLU A 43 1.96 3.26 -10.15
C GLU A 43 3.46 3.58 -10.21
N THR A 44 4.14 2.93 -11.11
CA THR A 44 5.55 3.14 -11.43
C THR A 44 5.65 3.86 -12.76
N LYS A 45 6.58 4.82 -12.86
CA LYS A 45 6.84 5.51 -14.14
C LYS A 45 7.34 4.57 -15.23
N SER A 46 8.04 3.51 -14.83
CA SER A 46 8.61 2.53 -15.75
C SER A 46 8.95 1.24 -15.02
N LYS A 47 8.75 0.10 -15.71
CA LYS A 47 9.08 -1.26 -15.26
C LYS A 47 8.34 -1.66 -13.99
N ASP A 48 8.44 -2.93 -13.67
CA ASP A 48 7.87 -3.48 -12.45
C ASP A 48 8.58 -3.02 -11.17
N ILE A 49 7.89 -3.18 -10.05
CA ILE A 49 8.44 -3.07 -8.69
C ILE A 49 8.02 -4.29 -7.89
N GLY A 50 8.88 -4.81 -7.02
CA GLY A 50 8.46 -5.79 -6.03
C GLY A 50 7.58 -5.11 -4.97
N PHE A 51 6.37 -5.61 -4.74
CA PHE A 51 5.45 -5.03 -3.77
C PHE A 51 4.88 -6.13 -2.88
N GLY A 52 4.81 -5.87 -1.57
CA GLY A 52 4.18 -6.76 -0.59
C GLY A 52 3.75 -5.98 0.65
N VAL A 53 2.86 -6.58 1.44
CA VAL A 53 2.35 -5.99 2.69
C VAL A 53 2.75 -6.85 3.86
N TYR A 54 3.27 -6.22 4.91
CA TYR A 54 3.77 -6.88 6.11
C TYR A 54 3.10 -6.32 7.36
N PHE A 55 2.97 -7.15 8.38
CA PHE A 55 2.48 -6.78 9.71
C PHE A 55 3.55 -7.02 10.76
N LYS A 56 3.72 -6.07 11.67
CA LYS A 56 4.60 -6.17 12.83
C LYS A 56 3.83 -5.79 14.08
N ALA A 57 3.61 -6.75 14.96
CA ALA A 57 2.94 -6.52 16.23
C ALA A 57 3.73 -5.53 17.12
N HIS A 58 3.04 -4.79 17.98
CA HIS A 58 3.71 -4.07 19.08
C HIS A 58 3.96 -5.07 20.20
N SER A 59 5.19 -5.54 20.32
CA SER A 59 5.59 -6.44 21.41
C SER A 59 6.97 -6.07 21.91
N VAL A 60 7.18 -6.31 23.21
CA VAL A 60 8.42 -6.03 23.95
C VAL A 60 9.61 -6.76 23.33
N ASN A 61 9.38 -7.90 22.68
CA ASN A 61 10.44 -8.77 22.14
C ASN A 61 10.86 -8.45 20.69
N LYS A 62 10.63 -7.22 20.18
CA LYS A 62 10.97 -6.81 18.79
C LYS A 62 10.51 -7.84 17.75
N PRO A 63 9.20 -8.07 17.59
CA PRO A 63 8.71 -9.11 16.70
C PRO A 63 9.15 -8.85 15.25
N LYS A 64 9.45 -9.94 14.52
CA LYS A 64 9.74 -9.87 13.08
C LYS A 64 8.47 -9.48 12.32
N ALA A 65 8.64 -8.73 11.24
CA ALA A 65 7.54 -8.45 10.32
C ALA A 65 7.13 -9.75 9.62
N ILE A 66 5.83 -10.01 9.57
CA ILE A 66 5.21 -11.18 8.95
C ILE A 66 4.57 -10.72 7.64
N GLU A 67 4.79 -11.45 6.56
CA GLU A 67 4.15 -11.18 5.27
C GLU A 67 2.65 -11.53 5.34
N ILE A 68 1.80 -10.57 5.00
CA ILE A 68 0.33 -10.72 5.01
C ILE A 68 -0.29 -10.57 3.62
N VAL A 69 0.39 -9.86 2.72
CA VAL A 69 0.13 -9.92 1.27
C VAL A 69 1.44 -10.36 0.61
N PRO A 70 1.45 -11.52 -0.08
CA PRO A 70 2.65 -12.07 -0.69
C PRO A 70 3.35 -11.07 -1.61
N LYS A 71 4.68 -10.98 -1.49
CA LYS A 71 5.44 -10.09 -2.35
C LYS A 71 5.44 -10.57 -3.80
N GLN A 72 5.01 -9.72 -4.72
CA GLN A 72 4.99 -9.98 -6.16
C GLN A 72 5.63 -8.84 -6.95
N ARG A 73 6.11 -9.12 -8.17
CA ARG A 73 6.57 -8.08 -9.09
C ARG A 73 5.37 -7.57 -9.86
N ILE A 74 5.05 -6.29 -9.69
CA ILE A 74 3.85 -5.66 -10.26
C ILE A 74 4.28 -4.66 -11.31
N ASP A 75 3.75 -4.81 -12.53
CA ASP A 75 3.89 -3.85 -13.62
C ASP A 75 2.60 -3.03 -13.74
N THR A 76 2.74 -1.71 -13.67
CA THR A 76 1.62 -0.75 -13.67
C THR A 76 1.56 0.06 -14.97
N CYS A 77 2.19 -0.43 -16.05
CA CYS A 77 2.27 0.27 -17.33
C CYS A 77 0.90 0.64 -17.94
N PHE A 78 -0.13 -0.17 -17.69
CA PHE A 78 -1.48 0.05 -18.20
C PHE A 78 -2.43 0.67 -17.18
N GLU A 79 -2.33 0.27 -15.91
CA GLU A 79 -3.21 0.71 -14.83
C GLU A 79 -2.46 0.74 -13.49
N PRO A 80 -2.77 1.69 -12.58
CA PRO A 80 -2.28 1.65 -11.21
C PRO A 80 -2.67 0.35 -10.49
N GLU A 81 -1.79 -0.13 -9.64
CA GLU A 81 -2.08 -1.19 -8.69
C GLU A 81 -2.86 -0.61 -7.52
N ALA A 82 -4.00 -1.21 -7.18
CA ALA A 82 -4.83 -0.78 -6.06
C ALA A 82 -5.24 -1.97 -5.19
N GLY A 83 -5.31 -1.76 -3.88
CA GLY A 83 -5.74 -2.79 -2.95
C GLY A 83 -6.15 -2.25 -1.60
N VAL A 84 -6.80 -3.13 -0.84
CA VAL A 84 -7.25 -2.88 0.52
C VAL A 84 -6.91 -4.08 1.39
N TYR A 85 -6.50 -3.81 2.63
CA TYR A 85 -6.25 -4.84 3.62
C TYR A 85 -6.97 -4.49 4.94
N ARG A 86 -7.74 -5.45 5.47
CA ARG A 86 -8.38 -5.31 6.77
C ARG A 86 -7.37 -5.56 7.89
N CYS A 87 -7.02 -4.51 8.62
CA CYS A 87 -6.08 -4.55 9.73
C CYS A 87 -6.70 -5.19 10.97
N GLU A 88 -6.77 -6.52 11.02
CA GLU A 88 -7.44 -7.27 12.09
C GLU A 88 -6.87 -7.03 13.51
N LYS A 89 -5.61 -6.60 13.62
CA LYS A 89 -4.90 -6.46 14.89
C LYS A 89 -4.19 -5.10 14.98
N PRO A 90 -4.09 -4.50 16.17
CA PRO A 90 -3.25 -3.34 16.37
C PRO A 90 -1.76 -3.68 16.13
N GLY A 91 -1.05 -2.76 15.50
CA GLY A 91 0.37 -2.91 15.20
C GLY A 91 0.80 -2.06 14.01
N THR A 92 2.03 -2.28 13.55
CA THR A 92 2.58 -1.58 12.40
C THR A 92 2.35 -2.39 11.13
N TYR A 93 1.63 -1.80 10.18
CA TYR A 93 1.47 -2.32 8.83
C TYR A 93 2.48 -1.64 7.90
N ILE A 94 3.06 -2.39 6.99
CA ILE A 94 4.18 -1.94 6.15
C ILE A 94 3.87 -2.27 4.69
N LEU A 95 3.81 -1.25 3.85
CA LEU A 95 3.84 -1.42 2.40
C LEU A 95 5.32 -1.39 1.97
N LEU A 96 5.82 -2.51 1.45
CA LEU A 96 7.21 -2.65 1.06
C LEU A 96 7.35 -2.58 -0.46
N PHE A 97 8.12 -1.60 -0.93
CA PHE A 97 8.56 -1.50 -2.33
C PHE A 97 10.01 -1.97 -2.45
N ASP A 98 10.20 -3.05 -3.19
CA ASP A 98 11.45 -3.78 -3.34
C ASP A 98 12.01 -3.63 -4.74
N ASN A 99 13.13 -2.91 -4.87
CA ASN A 99 13.91 -2.77 -6.10
C ASN A 99 15.28 -3.44 -5.96
N SER A 100 15.43 -4.36 -5.00
CA SER A 100 16.73 -4.99 -4.69
C SER A 100 17.26 -5.84 -5.83
N TYR A 101 16.39 -6.27 -6.76
CA TYR A 101 16.75 -7.05 -7.94
C TYR A 101 17.22 -6.22 -9.13
N SER A 102 17.01 -4.89 -9.14
CA SER A 102 17.40 -4.05 -10.28
C SER A 102 18.88 -3.67 -10.23
N TRP A 103 19.59 -3.84 -11.34
CA TRP A 103 21.01 -3.48 -11.45
C TRP A 103 21.24 -2.06 -11.97
N PHE A 104 20.33 -1.56 -12.81
CA PHE A 104 20.54 -0.31 -13.56
C PHE A 104 19.51 0.78 -13.26
N TYR A 105 18.25 0.42 -12.95
CA TYR A 105 17.15 1.39 -12.97
C TYR A 105 16.56 1.64 -11.59
N PRO A 106 16.62 2.88 -11.06
CA PRO A 106 15.78 3.28 -9.95
C PRO A 106 14.29 3.24 -10.36
N LYS A 107 13.39 3.19 -9.39
CA LYS A 107 11.95 3.21 -9.60
C LYS A 107 11.36 4.47 -8.96
N GLU A 108 10.69 5.28 -9.77
CA GLU A 108 9.81 6.35 -9.27
C GLU A 108 8.41 5.77 -9.10
N ILE A 109 7.91 5.82 -7.87
CA ILE A 109 6.60 5.32 -7.47
C ILE A 109 5.73 6.52 -7.10
N PHE A 110 4.56 6.61 -7.70
CA PHE A 110 3.52 7.57 -7.35
C PHE A 110 2.44 6.80 -6.60
N TYR A 111 2.01 7.30 -5.45
CA TYR A 111 1.11 6.55 -4.58
C TYR A 111 0.13 7.43 -3.81
N LYS A 112 -0.98 6.80 -3.42
CA LYS A 112 -1.93 7.26 -2.42
C LYS A 112 -2.14 6.15 -1.41
N THR A 113 -2.26 6.53 -0.14
CA THR A 113 -2.59 5.59 0.94
C THR A 113 -3.59 6.22 1.88
N LYS A 114 -4.45 5.40 2.46
CA LYS A 114 -5.47 5.82 3.41
C LYS A 114 -5.66 4.75 4.48
N ILE A 115 -5.87 5.18 5.72
CA ILE A 115 -6.40 4.33 6.78
C ILE A 115 -7.85 4.78 7.01
N ASN A 116 -8.80 3.86 6.90
CA ASN A 116 -10.20 4.09 7.28
C ASN A 116 -10.49 3.35 8.59
N LEU A 117 -11.16 4.00 9.53
CA LEU A 117 -11.54 3.36 10.78
C LEU A 117 -12.72 2.41 10.58
N PRO A 118 -12.89 1.38 11.42
CA PRO A 118 -14.08 0.53 11.35
C PRO A 118 -15.34 1.37 11.57
N GLY A 119 -16.32 1.24 10.68
CA GLY A 119 -17.56 2.02 10.74
C GLY A 119 -17.49 3.40 10.08
N GLU A 120 -16.34 3.82 9.55
CA GLU A 120 -16.23 4.90 8.56
C GLU A 120 -16.44 4.38 7.12
N ASP A 121 -17.30 3.37 6.97
CA ASP A 121 -17.81 3.02 5.66
C ASP A 121 -18.66 4.21 5.22
N GLY A 122 -18.46 4.75 4.02
CA GLY A 122 -19.33 5.77 3.45
C GLY A 122 -20.78 5.33 3.21
N SER A 123 -21.23 4.26 3.88
CA SER A 123 -22.61 3.81 4.02
C SER A 123 -23.10 4.18 5.42
N GLU A 124 -24.10 5.05 5.47
CA GLU A 124 -24.89 5.35 6.68
C GLU A 124 -25.14 4.09 7.52
N ALA A 125 -24.89 4.22 8.83
CA ALA A 125 -25.33 3.25 9.81
C ALA A 125 -26.85 3.07 9.69
N ILE A 126 -27.30 1.90 9.25
CA ILE A 126 -28.68 1.48 9.44
C ILE A 126 -28.79 1.12 10.92
N GLU A 127 -29.39 2.02 11.72
CA GLU A 127 -29.77 1.71 13.09
C GLU A 127 -30.66 0.47 13.13
N PRO A 128 -30.49 -0.44 14.12
CA PRO A 128 -31.41 -1.55 14.28
C PRO A 128 -32.79 -1.01 14.64
N LEU A 129 -33.80 -1.34 13.83
CA LEU A 129 -35.19 -1.06 14.12
C LEU A 129 -35.58 -1.78 15.42
N ALA A 130 -36.10 -0.99 16.37
CA ALA A 130 -36.66 -1.47 17.64
C ALA A 130 -37.85 -2.42 17.43
#